data_AF-A0A9E2RHE9-F1
#
_entry.id   AF-A0A9E2RHE9-F1
#
_cell.length_a   1.000
_cell.length_b   1.000
_cell.length_c   1.000
_cell.angle_alpha   90.00
_cell.angle_beta   90.00
_cell.angle_gamma   90.00
#
_symmetry.space_group_name_H-M   'P 1'
#
loop_
_entity.id
_entity.type
_entity.pdbx_description
1 polymer ?
#
loop_
_entity_poly.entity_id
_entity_poly.type
_entity_poly.pdbx_seq_one_letter_code
_entity_poly.pdbx_strand_id
1 'polypeptide(L)'
;NRINYVTAIQGGGLAHGEATWDNLVTDRTQVQAWEQFKIVDQGDCTYTIQTLSGWYVGVGPASNPTISTRISDPNAAESIGYTAKFMLAMWRS
;
A
#
# COMPACT_ATOMS: atom_id res chain seq x y z
N ASN A 1 -23.29 -9.86 2.10
CA ASN A 1 -21.80 -9.77 2.03
C ASN A 1 -21.40 -8.41 2.55
N ARG A 2 -20.50 -8.31 3.52
CA ARG A 2 -20.03 -7.02 4.06
C ARG A 2 -18.81 -6.56 3.26
N ILE A 3 -18.72 -5.26 2.97
CA ILE A 3 -17.54 -4.66 2.33
C ILE A 3 -16.44 -4.53 3.40
N ASN A 4 -15.24 -4.99 3.08
CA ASN A 4 -14.05 -4.76 3.87
C ASN A 4 -13.06 -3.87 3.12
N TYR A 5 -12.30 -3.08 3.86
CA TYR A 5 -11.35 -2.11 3.32
C TYR A 5 -9.91 -2.54 3.62
N VAL A 6 -9.03 -2.35 2.63
CA VAL A 6 -7.59 -2.44 2.86
C VAL A 6 -7.19 -1.37 3.87
N THR A 7 -6.46 -1.75 4.90
CA THR A 7 -6.10 -0.89 6.03
C THR A 7 -4.61 -0.97 6.26
N ALA A 8 -3.91 0.17 6.23
CA ALA A 8 -2.52 0.24 6.69
C ALA A 8 -2.51 0.42 8.21
N ILE A 9 -2.10 -0.61 8.95
CA ILE A 9 -2.04 -0.54 10.41
C ILE A 9 -1.14 0.63 10.82
N GLN A 10 -1.60 1.42 11.81
CA GLN A 10 -0.96 2.67 12.25
C GLN A 10 -0.78 3.74 11.16
N GLY A 11 -1.54 3.66 10.06
CA GLY A 11 -1.39 4.54 8.91
C GLY A 11 -0.19 4.20 8.01
N GLY A 12 0.46 3.05 8.23
CA GLY A 12 1.67 2.61 7.53
C GLY A 12 2.96 2.97 8.28
N GLY A 13 4.10 2.50 7.76
CA GLY A 13 5.42 2.65 8.38
C GLY A 13 5.86 1.46 9.21
N LEU A 14 5.12 0.36 9.19
CA LEU A 14 5.48 -0.86 9.92
C LEU A 14 6.57 -1.64 9.19
N ALA A 15 7.64 -1.94 9.93
CA ALA A 15 8.70 -2.81 9.48
C ALA A 15 8.18 -4.24 9.30
N HIS A 16 8.68 -4.96 8.29
CA HIS A 16 8.47 -6.40 8.25
C HIS A 16 9.04 -7.06 9.53
N GLY A 17 8.38 -8.11 10.02
CA GLY A 17 8.98 -9.09 10.93
C GLY A 17 8.77 -8.85 12.41
N GLU A 18 8.18 -7.73 12.82
CA GLU A 18 7.69 -7.55 14.19
C GLU A 18 6.29 -8.17 14.27
N ALA A 19 6.23 -9.38 14.83
CA ALA A 19 5.11 -10.32 14.81
C ALA A 19 3.85 -9.86 15.60
N THR A 20 3.60 -8.55 15.74
CA THR A 20 2.42 -8.02 16.44
C THR A 20 1.26 -7.74 15.49
N TRP A 21 1.51 -7.35 14.23
CA TRP A 21 0.47 -7.02 13.24
C TRP A 21 0.95 -7.28 11.80
N ASP A 22 0.02 -7.69 10.92
CA ASP A 22 0.23 -7.59 9.48
C ASP A 22 0.26 -6.11 9.05
N ASN A 23 1.15 -5.78 8.10
CA ASN A 23 1.31 -4.40 7.62
C ASN A 23 0.04 -3.87 6.92
N LEU A 24 -0.71 -4.75 6.26
CA LEU A 24 -2.00 -4.48 5.64
C LEU A 24 -3.02 -5.54 6.09
N VAL A 25 -4.22 -5.10 6.46
CA VAL A 25 -5.35 -5.98 6.81
C VAL A 25 -6.61 -5.64 6.02
N THR A 26 -7.60 -6.54 6.02
CA THR A 26 -8.90 -6.37 5.34
C THR A 26 -10.09 -6.76 6.22
N ASP A 27 -10.06 -6.35 7.50
CA ASP A 27 -11.10 -6.65 8.50
C ASP A 27 -11.93 -5.42 8.89
N ARG A 28 -11.55 -4.24 8.40
CA ARG A 28 -12.26 -2.97 8.66
C ARG A 28 -13.40 -2.80 7.69
N THR A 29 -14.52 -2.31 8.22
CA THR A 29 -15.80 -2.27 7.49
C THR A 29 -16.32 -0.84 7.28
N GLN A 30 -15.50 0.15 7.61
CA GLN A 30 -15.74 1.56 7.41
C GLN A 30 -14.43 2.20 6.96
N VAL A 31 -14.51 3.23 6.13
CA VAL A 31 -13.36 4.05 5.77
C VAL A 31 -13.13 5.06 6.89
N GLN A 32 -11.99 4.96 7.55
CA GLN A 32 -11.45 5.96 8.45
C GLN A 32 -10.08 6.40 7.93
N ALA A 33 -9.19 6.87 8.79
CA ALA A 33 -7.92 7.44 8.37
C ALA A 33 -6.97 6.38 7.76
N TRP A 34 -6.97 5.15 8.28
CA TRP A 34 -6.00 4.11 7.91
C TRP A 34 -6.36 3.35 6.63
N GLU A 35 -7.60 3.49 6.16
CA GLU A 35 -8.10 2.92 4.90
C GLU A 35 -7.93 3.90 3.72
N GLN A 36 -7.40 5.10 3.96
CA GLN A 36 -7.14 6.10 2.93
C GLN A 36 -5.71 6.01 2.41
N PHE A 37 -5.59 5.94 1.08
CA PHE A 37 -4.34 5.86 0.36
C PHE A 37 -4.31 6.90 -0.76
N LYS A 38 -3.11 7.40 -1.08
CA LYS A 38 -2.89 8.29 -2.22
C LYS A 38 -2.23 7.52 -3.35
N ILE A 39 -2.80 7.61 -4.55
CA ILE A 39 -2.10 7.20 -5.77
C ILE A 39 -1.27 8.38 -6.25
N VAL A 40 0.05 8.19 -6.38
CA VAL A 40 1.01 9.22 -6.79
C VAL A 40 1.65 8.80 -8.11
N ASP A 41 1.41 9.61 -9.14
CA ASP A 41 2.08 9.53 -10.45
C ASP A 41 3.57 9.92 -10.32
N GLN A 42 4.45 9.12 -10.91
CA GLN A 42 5.91 9.33 -10.88
C GLN A 42 6.44 10.06 -12.13
N GLY A 43 5.60 10.27 -13.16
CA GLY A 43 5.98 10.96 -14.39
C GLY A 43 6.66 10.09 -15.46
N ASP A 44 6.79 8.79 -15.21
CA ASP A 44 7.42 7.80 -16.10
C ASP A 44 6.46 6.63 -16.45
N CYS A 45 5.15 6.91 -16.42
CA CYS A 45 4.06 5.93 -16.57
C CYS A 45 3.96 4.90 -15.43
N THR A 46 4.65 5.12 -14.31
CA THR A 46 4.47 4.34 -13.09
C THR A 46 3.70 5.11 -12.04
N TYR A 47 3.07 4.37 -11.13
CA TYR A 47 2.27 4.91 -10.02
C TYR A 47 2.67 4.21 -8.74
N THR A 48 2.58 4.95 -7.65
CA THR A 48 2.90 4.46 -6.31
C THR A 48 1.71 4.66 -5.39
N ILE A 49 1.60 3.80 -4.37
CA ILE A 49 0.55 3.89 -3.35
C ILE A 49 1.21 4.40 -2.08
N GLN A 50 0.81 5.58 -1.64
CA GLN A 50 1.27 6.19 -0.39
C GLN A 50 0.22 5.99 0.70
N THR A 51 0.66 5.55 1.87
CA THR A 51 -0.15 5.41 3.08
C THR A 51 -0.37 6.77 3.74
N LEU A 52 -1.30 6.86 4.69
CA LEU A 52 -1.58 8.08 5.45
C LEU A 52 -0.31 8.68 6.09
N SER A 53 0.55 7.83 6.67
CA SER A 53 1.78 8.24 7.34
C SER A 53 2.93 8.62 6.40
N GLY A 54 2.68 8.70 5.09
CA GLY A 54 3.64 9.18 4.09
C GLY A 54 4.58 8.11 3.53
N TRP A 55 4.46 6.87 3.98
CA TRP A 55 5.23 5.74 3.47
C TRP A 55 4.61 5.14 2.22
N TYR A 56 5.40 4.38 1.46
CA TYR A 56 4.93 3.70 0.25
C TYR A 56 4.70 2.21 0.50
N VAL A 57 3.70 1.67 -0.19
CA VAL A 57 3.47 0.23 -0.27
C VAL A 57 4.46 -0.38 -1.26
N GLY A 58 5.16 -1.43 -0.86
CA GLY A 58 6.11 -2.13 -1.73
C GLY A 58 6.38 -3.55 -1.26
N VAL A 59 7.26 -4.24 -1.96
CA VAL A 59 7.79 -5.54 -1.52
C VAL A 59 9.11 -5.28 -0.78
N GLY A 60 9.32 -6.00 0.32
CA GLY A 60 10.60 -6.06 1.01
C GLY A 60 11.72 -6.59 0.09
N PRO A 61 12.98 -6.53 0.53
CA PRO A 61 14.12 -6.96 -0.27
C PRO A 61 13.97 -8.40 -0.76
N ALA A 62 14.61 -8.76 -1.89
CA ALA A 62 14.54 -10.10 -2.50
C ALA A 62 14.84 -11.27 -1.54
N SER A 63 15.66 -11.04 -0.51
CA SER A 63 15.95 -12.03 0.52
C SER A 63 14.75 -12.38 1.41
N ASN A 64 13.72 -11.53 1.44
CA ASN A 64 12.47 -11.74 2.17
C ASN A 64 11.30 -10.95 1.54
N PRO A 65 10.72 -11.44 0.42
CA PRO A 65 9.74 -10.70 -0.37
C PRO A 65 8.36 -10.72 0.31
N THR A 66 8.12 -9.74 1.18
CA THR A 66 6.85 -9.55 1.89
C THR A 66 6.28 -8.16 1.63
N ILE A 67 4.97 -7.98 1.78
CA ILE A 67 4.37 -6.65 1.65
C ILE A 67 4.83 -5.76 2.80
N SER A 68 5.43 -4.63 2.46
CA SER A 68 5.93 -3.61 3.39
C SER A 68 5.15 -2.32 3.21
N THR A 69 4.91 -1.63 4.33
CA THR A 69 4.44 -0.24 4.33
C THR A 69 5.49 0.70 4.91
N ARG A 70 6.76 0.28 5.02
CA ARG A 70 7.88 1.09 5.51
C ARG A 70 8.92 1.35 4.41
N ILE A 71 8.45 1.82 3.27
CA ILE A 71 9.28 2.26 2.14
C ILE A 71 9.27 3.79 2.12
N SER A 72 10.42 4.43 2.31
CA SER A 72 10.54 5.90 2.34
C SER A 72 10.78 6.53 0.96
N ASP A 73 11.43 5.79 0.07
CA ASP A 73 11.63 6.17 -1.33
C ASP A 73 10.92 5.14 -2.21
N PRO A 74 9.89 5.53 -2.99
CA PRO A 74 9.14 4.60 -3.81
C PRO A 74 10.01 3.93 -4.89
N ASN A 75 11.13 4.55 -5.29
CA ASN A 75 12.07 3.99 -6.26
C ASN A 75 13.04 2.98 -5.62
N ALA A 76 13.12 2.97 -4.29
CA ALA A 76 13.96 2.02 -3.54
C ALA A 76 13.22 0.70 -3.24
N ALA A 77 11.89 0.66 -3.35
CA ALA A 77 11.17 -0.60 -3.33
C ALA A 77 11.51 -1.37 -4.61
N GLU A 78 11.90 -2.64 -4.45
CA GLU A 78 11.95 -3.54 -5.60
C GLU A 78 10.56 -3.55 -6.25
N SER A 79 10.52 -3.44 -7.58
CA SER A 79 9.29 -3.63 -8.33
C SER A 79 8.68 -4.95 -7.87
N ILE A 80 7.36 -5.00 -7.71
CA ILE A 80 6.60 -6.18 -7.27
C ILE A 80 6.76 -7.37 -8.24
N GLY A 81 7.58 -7.25 -9.29
CA GLY A 81 7.88 -8.28 -10.30
C GLY A 81 6.73 -8.52 -11.28
N TYR A 82 5.55 -7.97 -10.97
CA TYR A 82 4.32 -8.10 -11.73
C TYR A 82 3.81 -6.71 -12.07
N THR A 83 3.41 -6.49 -13.33
CA THR A 83 2.69 -5.28 -13.74
C THR A 83 1.33 -5.26 -13.04
N ALA A 84 1.21 -4.51 -11.95
CA ALA A 84 -0.09 -4.17 -11.39
C ALA A 84 -0.76 -3.11 -12.29
N LYS A 85 -1.73 -3.54 -13.12
CA LYS A 85 -2.56 -2.60 -13.89
C LYS A 85 -3.70 -2.10 -13.01
N PHE A 86 -3.64 -0.82 -12.62
CA PHE A 86 -4.77 -0.14 -12.01
C PHE A 86 -5.55 0.61 -13.09
N MET A 87 -6.85 0.32 -13.23
CA MET A 87 -7.75 1.10 -14.09
C MET A 87 -8.56 2.04 -13.20
N LEU A 88 -8.40 3.36 -13.42
CA LEU A 88 -9.25 4.34 -12.77
C LEU A 88 -10.64 4.33 -13.44
N ALA A 89 -11.59 3.62 -12.84
CA ALA A 89 -12.98 3.66 -13.27
C ALA A 89 -13.65 4.93 -12.72
N MET A 90 -13.62 6.01 -13.51
CA MET A 90 -14.45 7.18 -13.24
C MET A 90 -15.90 6.87 -13.63
N TRP A 91 -16.79 6.77 -12.65
CA TRP A 91 -18.23 6.81 -12.93
C TRP A 91 -18.59 8.25 -13.31
N ARG A 92 -18.92 8.47 -14.57
CA ARG A 92 -19.63 9.68 -14.98
C ARG A 92 -21.09 9.51 -14.53
N SER A 93 -21.55 10.45 -13.71
CA SER A 93 -22.98 10.67 -13.43
C SER A 93 -23.76 11.00 -14.70
#